data_AF-A0A9W6AJ75-F1
#
_entry.id   AF-A0A9W6AJ75-F1
#
_cell.length_a   1.000
_cell.length_b   1.000
_cell.length_c   1.000
_cell.angle_alpha   90.00
_cell.angle_beta   90.00
_cell.angle_gamma   90.00
#
_symmetry.space_group_name_H-M   'P 1'
#
loop_
_entity.id
_entity.type
_entity.pdbx_description
1 polymer ?
#
loop_
_entity_poly.entity_id
_entity_poly.type
_entity_poly.pdbx_seq_one_letter_code
_entity_poly.pdbx_strand_id
1 'polypeptide(L)'
;MESGLQLQAGAFILGVLAHSLYFRSGEHHLYPIRVFLHPLGRFPGPLGARLSGFWLPAKLLHQPLYQVLEELHKEYGQFVRIGPSDLSIIHPDAVNIIYGFKSACTKAPFYDLGAPVQSLHAHRNREAHDQRRRVWSLGFSDKSLRAYEKRLQIYRQKLIDLLTSAADNQAINISNYLTWYSYDVMGDLAFGRTFGLLDASANHWAIQILNDMLKPLEYSVPIWALRLLGSIPGMNKDALRYEEFSHQRLKTRMRETPEIPDISSSLLVELQGRVPTTKEFYQLLGDVELIIAAGSNTGSQVDDSDTTAAALITVIYELAKHPVHVKMIREELSLCAVEPSGEYMHEKIAGLRHLNGFINEVLRLHPPIGSIIPRKTPPEGIMIGDTYIPGNMTVSCPQCVIGRCK
;
A
#
# COMPACT_ATOMS: atom_id res chain seq x y z
N MET A 1 15.19 -17.08 -35.18
CA MET A 1 14.59 -16.56 -33.94
C MET A 1 15.33 -17.06 -32.69
N GLU A 2 15.85 -18.30 -32.69
CA GLU A 2 16.64 -18.85 -31.58
C GLU A 2 18.03 -18.22 -31.39
N SER A 3 18.70 -17.80 -32.48
CA SER A 3 20.05 -17.20 -32.42
C SER A 3 20.11 -15.83 -31.75
N GLY A 4 19.03 -15.03 -31.84
CA GLY A 4 18.92 -13.74 -31.16
C GLY A 4 18.71 -13.87 -29.65
N LEU A 5 18.02 -14.93 -29.23
CA LEU A 5 17.74 -15.21 -27.82
C LEU A 5 19.01 -15.65 -27.07
N GLN A 6 19.87 -16.45 -27.73
CA GLN A 6 21.14 -16.90 -27.16
C GLN A 6 22.15 -15.76 -27.02
N LEU A 7 22.21 -14.83 -28.00
CA LEU A 7 23.07 -13.66 -27.90
C LEU A 7 22.65 -12.72 -26.76
N GLN A 8 21.34 -12.54 -26.57
CA GLN A 8 20.78 -11.72 -25.49
C GLN A 8 20.97 -12.37 -24.11
N ALA A 9 20.80 -13.69 -24.01
CA ALA A 9 21.10 -14.44 -22.79
C ALA A 9 22.60 -14.39 -22.43
N GLY A 10 23.48 -14.49 -23.43
CA GLY A 10 24.93 -14.33 -23.24
C GLY A 10 25.31 -12.93 -22.76
N ALA A 11 24.73 -11.88 -23.35
CA ALA A 11 24.94 -10.49 -22.93
C ALA A 11 24.37 -10.21 -21.53
N PHE A 12 23.25 -10.84 -21.16
CA PHE A 12 22.67 -10.75 -19.83
C PHE A 12 23.53 -11.45 -18.78
N ILE A 13 24.02 -12.67 -19.06
CA ILE A 13 24.94 -13.39 -18.17
C ILE A 13 26.24 -12.61 -18.00
N LEU A 14 26.80 -12.07 -19.09
CA LEU A 14 27.97 -11.19 -19.03
C LEU A 14 27.70 -9.89 -18.28
N GLY A 15 26.50 -9.31 -18.41
CA GLY A 15 26.06 -8.14 -17.67
C GLY A 15 25.94 -8.42 -16.17
N VAL A 16 25.31 -9.52 -15.78
CA VAL A 16 25.18 -9.97 -14.38
C VAL A 16 26.54 -10.36 -13.80
N LEU A 17 27.40 -11.02 -14.57
CA LEU A 17 28.77 -11.35 -14.14
C LEU A 17 29.64 -10.10 -14.01
N ALA A 18 29.59 -9.17 -14.96
CA ALA A 18 30.32 -7.90 -14.87
C ALA A 18 29.80 -7.04 -13.72
N HIS A 19 28.48 -7.01 -13.48
CA HIS A 19 27.87 -6.27 -12.38
C HIS A 19 28.16 -6.91 -11.02
N SER A 20 28.09 -8.24 -10.93
CA SER A 20 28.46 -8.97 -9.71
C SER A 20 29.96 -8.92 -9.43
N LEU A 21 30.83 -8.94 -10.45
CA LEU A 21 32.27 -8.74 -10.28
C LEU A 21 32.60 -7.29 -9.91
N TYR A 22 31.88 -6.30 -10.45
CA TYR A 22 32.00 -4.89 -10.08
C TYR A 22 31.53 -4.62 -8.65
N PHE A 23 30.41 -5.21 -8.23
CA PHE A 23 29.95 -5.13 -6.84
C PHE A 23 30.87 -5.92 -5.90
N ARG A 24 31.31 -7.12 -6.27
CA ARG A 24 32.19 -7.95 -5.43
C ARG A 24 33.57 -7.32 -5.26
N SER A 25 34.13 -6.66 -6.29
CA SER A 25 35.39 -5.93 -6.16
C SER A 25 35.24 -4.60 -5.39
N GLY A 26 34.07 -3.94 -5.46
CA GLY A 26 33.79 -2.69 -4.74
C GLY A 26 33.38 -2.87 -3.27
N GLU A 27 32.71 -3.96 -2.91
CA GLU A 27 32.13 -4.10 -1.56
C GLU A 27 33.14 -4.49 -0.48
N HIS A 28 34.22 -5.21 -0.80
CA HIS A 28 35.24 -5.58 0.19
C HIS A 28 35.89 -4.37 0.88
N HIS A 29 36.00 -3.23 0.19
CA HIS A 29 36.50 -1.96 0.74
C HIS A 29 35.41 -1.13 1.45
N LEU A 30 34.14 -1.38 1.15
CA LEU A 30 33.00 -0.67 1.74
C LEU A 30 32.54 -1.29 3.07
N TYR A 31 32.82 -2.56 3.37
CA TYR A 31 32.38 -3.16 4.64
C TYR A 31 32.96 -2.48 5.90
N PRO A 32 34.28 -2.17 5.98
CA PRO A 32 34.82 -1.41 7.11
C PRO A 32 34.21 0.00 7.18
N ILE A 33 33.99 0.65 6.03
CA ILE A 33 33.36 1.97 5.94
C ILE A 33 31.90 1.91 6.42
N ARG A 34 31.13 0.91 5.99
CA ARG A 34 29.70 0.72 6.35
C ARG A 34 29.50 0.38 7.84
N VAL A 35 30.49 -0.25 8.48
CA VAL A 35 30.43 -0.62 9.90
C VAL A 35 30.97 0.48 10.80
N PHE A 36 32.13 1.07 10.48
CA PHE A 36 32.87 1.97 11.36
C PHE A 36 32.82 3.45 10.96
N LEU A 37 32.66 3.77 9.67
CA LEU A 37 32.67 5.15 9.15
C LEU A 37 31.32 5.58 8.55
N HIS A 38 30.28 4.77 8.72
CA HIS A 38 28.96 5.07 8.19
C HIS A 38 28.30 6.14 9.05
N PRO A 39 27.56 7.11 8.45
CA PRO A 39 26.83 8.11 9.23
C PRO A 39 25.89 7.52 10.29
N LEU A 40 25.35 6.32 10.03
CA LEU A 40 24.54 5.56 10.98
C LEU A 40 25.33 4.66 11.95
N GLY A 41 26.65 4.82 12.06
CA GLY A 41 27.52 3.95 12.86
C GLY A 41 27.21 3.95 14.37
N ARG A 42 26.62 5.04 14.87
CA ARG A 42 26.18 5.17 16.27
C ARG A 42 24.86 4.46 16.61
N PHE A 43 24.06 4.10 15.59
CA PHE A 43 22.76 3.50 15.84
C PHE A 43 22.91 1.99 16.03
N PRO A 44 22.29 1.43 17.07
CA PRO A 44 22.35 0.00 17.33
C PRO A 44 21.55 -0.78 16.28
N GLY A 45 21.90 -2.05 16.09
CA GLY A 45 21.21 -2.96 15.20
C GLY A 45 22.08 -4.17 14.83
N PRO A 46 21.47 -5.24 14.27
CA PRO A 46 22.18 -6.46 13.95
C PRO A 46 23.35 -6.25 12.99
N LEU A 47 24.47 -6.95 13.19
CA LEU A 47 25.65 -6.80 12.34
C LEU A 47 25.35 -7.07 10.85
N GLY A 48 24.51 -8.05 10.55
CA GLY A 48 24.09 -8.33 9.18
C GLY A 48 23.32 -7.17 8.55
N ALA A 49 22.43 -6.52 9.31
CA ALA A 49 21.67 -5.34 8.87
C ALA A 49 22.60 -4.17 8.54
N ARG A 50 23.67 -3.99 9.32
CA ARG A 50 24.68 -2.94 9.12
C ARG A 50 25.50 -3.15 7.83
N LEU A 51 25.69 -4.40 7.41
CA LEU A 51 26.56 -4.79 6.30
C LEU A 51 25.80 -4.85 4.95
N SER A 52 24.59 -5.40 4.96
CA SER A 52 23.86 -5.80 3.74
C SER A 52 22.38 -5.46 3.79
N GLY A 53 21.85 -4.95 2.68
CA GLY A 53 20.41 -4.76 2.47
C GLY A 53 19.62 -6.06 2.28
N PHE A 54 20.30 -7.21 2.19
CA PHE A 54 19.67 -8.52 2.09
C PHE A 54 19.47 -9.22 3.44
N TRP A 55 19.98 -8.64 4.53
CA TRP A 55 19.79 -9.22 5.87
C TRP A 55 18.32 -9.24 6.28
N LEU A 56 17.60 -8.13 6.10
CA LEU A 56 16.18 -8.05 6.43
C LEU A 56 15.36 -9.01 5.57
N PRO A 57 15.50 -9.02 4.21
CA PRO A 57 14.85 -10.04 3.38
C PRO A 57 15.10 -11.48 3.83
N ALA A 58 16.34 -11.84 4.16
CA ALA A 58 16.67 -13.19 4.64
C ALA A 58 15.97 -13.54 5.96
N LYS A 59 15.81 -12.56 6.86
CA LYS A 59 15.02 -12.74 8.09
C LYS A 59 13.53 -12.92 7.80
N LEU A 60 13.00 -12.18 6.82
CA LEU A 60 11.59 -12.21 6.45
C LEU A 60 11.14 -13.52 5.78
N LEU A 61 12.08 -14.37 5.33
CA LEU A 61 11.77 -15.72 4.86
C LEU A 61 11.24 -16.65 5.96
N HIS A 62 11.52 -16.35 7.22
CA HIS A 62 11.19 -17.23 8.36
C HIS A 62 10.30 -16.58 9.40
N GLN A 63 10.16 -15.25 9.37
CA GLN A 63 9.47 -14.51 10.41
C GLN A 63 8.83 -13.24 9.85
N PRO A 64 7.61 -12.91 10.26
CA PRO A 64 6.96 -11.74 9.72
C PRO A 64 7.59 -10.42 10.19
N LEU A 65 7.54 -9.40 9.33
CA LEU A 65 8.23 -8.12 9.50
C LEU A 65 7.85 -7.41 10.79
N TYR A 66 6.57 -7.40 11.16
CA TYR A 66 6.13 -6.75 12.39
C TYR A 66 6.76 -7.39 13.65
N GLN A 67 6.92 -8.72 13.67
CA GLN A 67 7.56 -9.44 14.78
C GLN A 67 9.05 -9.14 14.81
N VAL A 68 9.72 -9.17 13.65
CA VAL A 68 11.13 -8.82 13.54
C VAL A 68 11.37 -7.41 14.08
N LEU A 69 10.56 -6.42 13.66
CA LEU A 69 10.70 -5.04 14.13
C LEU A 69 10.39 -4.90 15.63
N GLU A 70 9.38 -5.60 16.14
CA GLU A 70 9.06 -5.60 17.57
C GLU A 70 10.21 -6.16 18.42
N GLU A 71 10.79 -7.29 18.03
CA GLU A 71 11.95 -7.90 18.69
C GLU A 71 13.17 -6.99 18.67
N LEU A 72 13.47 -6.40 17.51
CA LEU A 72 14.58 -5.47 17.36
C LEU A 72 14.41 -4.23 18.23
N HIS A 73 13.21 -3.67 18.31
CA HIS A 73 12.95 -2.50 19.16
C HIS A 73 12.94 -2.85 20.66
N LYS A 74 12.57 -4.09 21.04
CA LYS A 74 12.74 -4.58 22.41
C LYS A 74 14.21 -4.73 22.80
N GLU A 75 15.07 -5.17 21.87
CA GLU A 75 16.50 -5.42 22.12
C GLU A 75 17.34 -4.13 22.07
N TYR A 76 17.16 -3.31 21.03
CA TYR A 76 18.04 -2.19 20.72
C TYR A 76 17.46 -0.80 21.07
N GLY A 77 16.17 -0.73 21.46
CA GLY A 77 15.51 0.49 21.87
C GLY A 77 14.82 1.25 20.73
N GLN A 78 14.71 2.58 20.86
CA GLN A 78 13.81 3.39 20.02
C GLN A 78 14.29 3.62 18.58
N PHE A 79 15.60 3.57 18.34
CA PHE A 79 16.23 3.83 17.04
C PHE A 79 17.06 2.62 16.64
N VAL A 80 16.64 1.89 15.61
CA VAL A 80 17.27 0.62 15.24
C VAL A 80 17.64 0.59 13.77
N ARG A 81 18.89 0.26 13.48
CA ARG A 81 19.41 0.11 12.12
C ARG A 81 18.99 -1.25 11.56
N ILE A 82 18.14 -1.23 10.53
CA ILE A 82 17.56 -2.42 9.88
C ILE A 82 18.12 -2.68 8.48
N GLY A 83 18.96 -1.79 7.99
CA GLY A 83 19.71 -1.91 6.74
C GLY A 83 20.94 -1.01 6.72
N PRO A 84 21.75 -1.05 5.65
CA PRO A 84 22.96 -0.23 5.57
C PRO A 84 22.68 1.26 5.77
N SER A 85 21.58 1.76 5.19
CA SER A 85 21.17 3.17 5.29
C SER A 85 19.74 3.32 5.81
N ASP A 86 19.22 2.30 6.48
CA ASP A 86 17.81 2.19 6.86
C ASP A 86 17.66 2.14 8.37
N LEU A 87 16.84 3.05 8.91
CA LEU A 87 16.58 3.21 10.34
C LEU A 87 15.08 3.05 10.62
N SER A 88 14.75 2.11 11.50
CA SER A 88 13.42 1.94 12.10
C SER A 88 13.33 2.75 13.39
N ILE A 89 12.26 3.53 13.56
CA ILE A 89 12.14 4.52 14.62
C ILE A 89 10.76 4.46 15.27
N ILE A 90 10.71 4.24 16.59
CA ILE A 90 9.46 4.21 17.39
C ILE A 90 9.32 5.39 18.35
N HIS A 91 10.15 6.43 18.21
CA HIS A 91 10.05 7.65 19.02
C HIS A 91 8.74 8.41 18.72
N PRO A 92 7.98 8.89 19.72
CA PRO A 92 6.68 9.57 19.50
C PRO A 92 6.74 10.73 18.50
N ASP A 93 7.77 11.58 18.60
CA ASP A 93 7.94 12.72 17.70
C ASP A 93 8.25 12.32 16.25
N ALA A 94 8.73 11.09 16.02
CA ALA A 94 9.19 10.65 14.71
C ALA A 94 8.07 10.67 13.66
N VAL A 95 6.85 10.29 14.04
CA VAL A 95 5.71 10.21 13.11
C VAL A 95 5.43 11.58 12.49
N ASN A 96 5.34 12.62 13.31
CA ASN A 96 5.07 13.98 12.83
C ASN A 96 6.27 14.58 12.07
N ILE A 97 7.50 14.30 12.50
CA ILE A 97 8.70 14.82 11.84
C ILE A 97 8.93 14.17 10.48
N ILE A 98 8.65 12.87 10.36
CA ILE A 98 8.91 12.08 9.15
C ILE A 98 7.73 12.16 8.17
N TYR A 99 6.49 12.07 8.64
CA TYR A 99 5.29 12.01 7.79
C TYR A 99 4.41 13.26 7.84
N GLY A 100 4.61 14.15 8.79
CA GLY A 100 3.76 15.32 8.97
C GLY A 100 3.82 16.29 7.80
N PHE A 101 2.83 17.18 7.73
CA PHE A 101 2.66 18.15 6.63
C PHE A 101 3.90 19.05 6.41
N LYS A 102 4.61 19.38 7.49
CA LYS A 102 5.84 20.20 7.47
C LYS A 102 7.13 19.37 7.37
N SER A 103 7.03 18.05 7.19
CA SER A 103 8.19 17.18 7.06
C SER A 103 9.07 17.63 5.88
N ALA A 104 10.37 17.68 6.14
CA ALA A 104 11.40 17.87 5.11
C ALA A 104 11.78 16.52 4.46
N CYS A 105 11.32 15.40 5.00
CA CYS A 105 11.61 14.09 4.44
C CYS A 105 10.85 13.88 3.12
N THR A 106 11.52 13.29 2.14
CA THR A 106 10.92 12.94 0.84
C THR A 106 10.61 11.46 0.77
N LYS A 107 9.87 11.02 -0.24
CA LYS A 107 9.64 9.59 -0.49
C LYS A 107 10.97 8.90 -0.88
N ALA A 108 11.24 7.75 -0.28
CA ALA A 108 12.45 6.96 -0.52
C ALA A 108 12.46 6.33 -1.93
N PRO A 109 13.60 5.77 -2.40
CA PRO A 109 13.68 5.06 -3.68
C PRO A 109 12.71 3.87 -3.83
N PHE A 110 12.11 3.40 -2.72
CA PHE A 110 11.00 2.44 -2.71
C PHE A 110 9.93 2.76 -3.78
N TYR A 111 9.60 4.03 -3.92
CA TYR A 111 8.53 4.51 -4.79
C TYR A 111 8.91 4.59 -6.28
N ASP A 112 10.14 4.22 -6.65
CA ASP A 112 10.59 4.21 -8.06
C ASP A 112 10.28 2.88 -8.78
N LEU A 113 9.58 1.95 -8.13
CA LEU A 113 9.29 0.62 -8.69
C LEU A 113 8.52 0.69 -10.01
N GLY A 114 7.51 1.54 -10.09
CA GLY A 114 6.65 1.70 -11.28
C GLY A 114 7.24 2.58 -12.40
N ALA A 115 8.43 3.16 -12.21
CA ALA A 115 8.99 4.08 -13.19
C ALA A 115 9.18 3.41 -14.57
N PRO A 116 8.81 4.06 -15.69
CA PRO A 116 8.54 5.50 -15.82
C PRO A 116 7.10 5.92 -15.49
N VAL A 117 6.17 4.99 -15.31
CA VAL A 117 4.79 5.29 -14.90
C VAL A 117 4.82 5.79 -13.45
N GLN A 118 4.26 6.98 -13.21
CA GLN A 118 4.23 7.60 -11.89
C GLN A 118 2.80 7.85 -11.47
N SER A 119 2.34 7.06 -10.51
CA SER A 119 1.10 7.28 -9.80
C SER A 119 1.22 8.41 -8.77
N LEU A 120 0.10 8.97 -8.31
CA LEU A 120 0.10 9.99 -7.26
C LEU A 120 0.92 9.56 -6.03
N HIS A 121 0.72 8.35 -5.51
CA HIS A 121 1.42 7.88 -4.30
C HIS A 121 2.92 7.70 -4.53
N ALA A 122 3.37 7.44 -5.75
CA ALA A 122 4.78 7.23 -6.09
C ALA A 122 5.56 8.53 -6.35
N HIS A 123 4.87 9.67 -6.58
CA HIS A 123 5.55 10.95 -6.84
C HIS A 123 6.47 11.36 -5.68
N ARG A 124 7.78 11.44 -5.95
CA ARG A 124 8.83 11.83 -4.98
C ARG A 124 9.11 13.33 -4.97
N ASN A 125 8.86 14.03 -6.08
CA ASN A 125 8.91 15.48 -6.14
C ASN A 125 7.62 16.07 -5.52
N ARG A 126 7.78 17.00 -4.57
CA ARG A 126 6.68 17.56 -3.78
C ARG A 126 5.76 18.44 -4.62
N GLU A 127 6.31 19.29 -5.48
CA GLU A 127 5.52 20.20 -6.30
C GLU A 127 4.63 19.44 -7.31
N ALA A 128 5.19 18.43 -7.98
CA ALA A 128 4.46 17.59 -8.92
C ALA A 128 3.40 16.72 -8.21
N HIS A 129 3.74 16.18 -7.03
CA HIS A 129 2.77 15.50 -6.18
C HIS A 129 1.61 16.41 -5.80
N ASP A 130 1.88 17.63 -5.34
CA ASP A 130 0.86 18.57 -4.88
C ASP A 130 -0.02 19.06 -6.04
N GLN A 131 0.55 19.24 -7.23
CA GLN A 131 -0.20 19.50 -8.46
C GLN A 131 -1.17 18.35 -8.77
N ARG A 132 -0.70 17.11 -8.81
CA ARG A 132 -1.57 15.96 -9.12
C ARG A 132 -2.59 15.69 -8.02
N ARG A 133 -2.21 15.88 -6.76
CA ARG A 133 -3.10 15.74 -5.59
C ARG A 133 -4.31 16.66 -5.68
N ARG A 134 -4.16 17.89 -6.19
CA ARG A 134 -5.29 18.82 -6.34
C ARG A 134 -6.38 18.27 -7.26
N VAL A 135 -5.99 17.61 -8.36
CA VAL A 135 -6.93 16.97 -9.29
C VAL A 135 -7.65 15.81 -8.60
N TRP A 136 -6.88 14.97 -7.91
CA TRP A 136 -7.41 13.85 -7.12
C TRP A 136 -8.41 14.32 -6.06
N SER A 137 -8.12 15.40 -5.33
CA SER A 137 -9.00 15.94 -4.28
C SER A 137 -10.41 16.26 -4.76
N LEU A 138 -10.63 16.53 -6.05
CA LEU A 138 -11.96 16.75 -6.62
C LEU A 138 -12.84 15.49 -6.51
N GLY A 139 -12.24 14.31 -6.69
CA GLY A 139 -12.92 13.01 -6.54
C GLY A 139 -13.28 12.69 -5.09
N PHE A 140 -12.64 13.33 -4.13
CA PHE A 140 -12.85 13.08 -2.69
C PHE A 140 -13.50 14.28 -1.97
N SER A 141 -14.17 15.16 -2.72
CA SER A 141 -14.97 16.24 -2.12
C SER A 141 -16.22 15.70 -1.42
N ASP A 142 -16.76 16.43 -0.43
CA ASP A 142 -18.01 16.05 0.26
C ASP A 142 -19.16 15.78 -0.73
N LYS A 143 -19.23 16.56 -1.81
CA LYS A 143 -20.21 16.37 -2.88
C LYS A 143 -20.04 15.01 -3.58
N SER A 144 -18.80 14.63 -3.90
CA SER A 144 -18.48 13.36 -4.55
C SER A 144 -18.76 12.19 -3.61
N LEU A 145 -18.36 12.29 -2.34
CA LEU A 145 -18.59 11.24 -1.33
C LEU A 145 -20.08 10.95 -1.11
N ARG A 146 -20.94 11.98 -1.03
CA ARG A 146 -22.40 11.80 -0.95
C ARG A 146 -22.98 11.11 -2.19
N ALA A 147 -22.41 11.36 -3.37
CA ALA A 147 -22.83 10.67 -4.59
C ALA A 147 -22.40 9.19 -4.59
N TYR A 148 -21.22 8.90 -4.05
CA TYR A 148 -20.68 7.55 -3.92
C TYR A 148 -21.48 6.68 -2.95
N GLU A 149 -22.07 7.26 -1.89
CA GLU A 149 -22.89 6.54 -0.92
C GLU A 149 -24.03 5.75 -1.58
N LYS A 150 -24.67 6.32 -2.61
CA LYS A 150 -25.73 5.66 -3.39
C LYS A 150 -25.20 4.45 -4.18
N ARG A 151 -23.99 4.54 -4.73
CA ARG A 151 -23.31 3.43 -5.41
C ARG A 151 -22.98 2.31 -4.44
N LEU A 152 -22.48 2.66 -3.25
CA LEU A 152 -22.10 1.71 -2.21
C LEU A 152 -23.27 0.89 -1.68
N GLN A 153 -24.48 1.45 -1.64
CA GLN A 153 -25.66 0.75 -1.13
C GLN A 153 -25.92 -0.58 -1.84
N ILE A 154 -25.75 -0.63 -3.16
CA ILE A 154 -25.95 -1.84 -3.97
C ILE A 154 -25.00 -2.95 -3.50
N TYR A 155 -23.72 -2.64 -3.32
CA TYR A 155 -22.72 -3.61 -2.89
C TYR A 155 -22.88 -4.04 -1.43
N ARG A 156 -23.32 -3.12 -0.55
CA ARG A 156 -23.64 -3.47 0.85
C ARG A 156 -24.77 -4.48 0.91
N GLN A 157 -25.87 -4.25 0.19
CA GLN A 157 -26.99 -5.18 0.16
C GLN A 157 -26.57 -6.54 -0.38
N LYS A 158 -25.82 -6.57 -1.50
CA LYS A 158 -25.26 -7.82 -2.04
C LYS A 158 -24.42 -8.59 -1.03
N LEU A 159 -23.55 -7.90 -0.29
CA LEU A 159 -22.74 -8.52 0.76
C LEU A 159 -23.63 -9.12 1.85
N ILE A 160 -24.62 -8.38 2.35
CA ILE A 160 -25.55 -8.88 3.38
C ILE A 160 -26.36 -10.07 2.88
N ASP A 161 -26.85 -10.05 1.65
CA ASP A 161 -27.62 -11.14 1.06
C ASP A 161 -26.77 -12.42 0.94
N LEU A 162 -25.52 -12.29 0.49
CA LEU A 162 -24.58 -13.41 0.42
C LEU A 162 -24.25 -13.98 1.80
N LEU A 163 -24.00 -13.12 2.79
CA LEU A 163 -23.73 -13.55 4.17
C LEU A 163 -24.95 -14.24 4.78
N THR A 164 -26.15 -13.73 4.55
CA THR A 164 -27.40 -14.32 5.06
C THR A 164 -27.70 -15.65 4.39
N SER A 165 -27.47 -15.76 3.08
CA SER A 165 -27.65 -17.02 2.33
C SER A 165 -26.63 -18.09 2.74
N ALA A 166 -25.43 -17.69 3.15
CA ALA A 166 -24.41 -18.60 3.67
C ALA A 166 -24.61 -18.96 5.14
N ALA A 167 -25.47 -18.23 5.87
CA ALA A 167 -25.65 -18.34 7.32
C ALA A 167 -26.54 -19.51 7.78
N ASP A 168 -26.77 -20.54 6.94
CA ASP A 168 -27.41 -21.81 7.32
C ASP A 168 -26.53 -22.64 8.29
N ASN A 169 -26.20 -22.07 9.45
CA ASN A 169 -25.37 -22.61 10.55
C ASN A 169 -23.95 -23.07 10.17
N GLN A 170 -23.38 -22.58 9.07
CA GLN A 170 -22.00 -22.89 8.68
C GLN A 170 -21.03 -21.76 9.04
N ALA A 171 -19.84 -22.13 9.48
CA ALA A 171 -18.75 -21.18 9.65
C ALA A 171 -18.27 -20.70 8.28
N ILE A 172 -18.23 -19.38 8.09
CA ILE A 172 -17.79 -18.75 6.84
C ILE A 172 -16.44 -18.09 7.00
N ASN A 173 -15.64 -18.07 5.93
CA ASN A 173 -14.44 -17.25 5.88
C ASN A 173 -14.82 -15.83 5.43
N ILE A 174 -15.01 -14.93 6.40
CA ILE A 174 -15.41 -13.53 6.15
C ILE A 174 -14.38 -12.75 5.31
N SER A 175 -13.10 -13.14 5.35
CA SER A 175 -12.03 -12.45 4.61
C SER A 175 -12.26 -12.47 3.10
N ASN A 176 -12.78 -13.59 2.56
CA ASN A 176 -13.14 -13.67 1.14
C ASN A 176 -14.23 -12.67 0.77
N TYR A 177 -15.34 -12.67 1.50
CA TYR A 177 -16.47 -11.78 1.23
C TYR A 177 -16.11 -10.30 1.32
N LEU A 178 -15.32 -9.91 2.34
CA LEU A 178 -14.89 -8.53 2.51
C LEU A 178 -13.86 -8.11 1.47
N THR A 179 -13.02 -9.02 1.00
CA THR A 179 -12.09 -8.77 -0.11
C THR A 179 -12.85 -8.56 -1.41
N TRP A 180 -13.80 -9.43 -1.75
CA TRP A 180 -14.66 -9.28 -2.93
C TRP A 180 -15.47 -7.99 -2.89
N TYR A 181 -16.05 -7.67 -1.73
CA TYR A 181 -16.77 -6.42 -1.50
C TYR A 181 -15.90 -5.20 -1.77
N SER A 182 -14.69 -5.16 -1.19
CA SER A 182 -13.79 -4.01 -1.33
C SER A 182 -13.38 -3.76 -2.78
N TYR A 183 -13.01 -4.82 -3.50
CA TYR A 183 -12.64 -4.71 -4.91
C TYR A 183 -13.80 -4.28 -5.80
N ASP A 184 -14.99 -4.86 -5.64
CA ASP A 184 -16.16 -4.50 -6.45
C ASP A 184 -16.59 -3.05 -6.19
N VAL A 185 -16.58 -2.63 -4.93
CA VAL A 185 -16.78 -1.23 -4.54
C VAL A 185 -15.75 -0.33 -5.21
N MET A 186 -14.46 -0.64 -5.09
CA MET A 186 -13.42 0.23 -5.64
C MET A 186 -13.47 0.27 -7.17
N GLY A 187 -13.76 -0.85 -7.84
CA GLY A 187 -13.94 -0.92 -9.29
C GLY A 187 -15.07 0.02 -9.76
N ASP A 188 -16.20 0.02 -9.06
CA ASP A 188 -17.31 0.91 -9.40
C ASP A 188 -17.05 2.37 -9.05
N LEU A 189 -16.53 2.65 -7.85
CA LEU A 189 -16.21 4.02 -7.44
C LEU A 189 -15.09 4.64 -8.28
N ALA A 190 -14.21 3.82 -8.84
CA ALA A 190 -13.11 4.28 -9.67
C ALA A 190 -13.49 4.43 -11.14
N PHE A 191 -14.13 3.40 -11.70
CA PHE A 191 -14.29 3.22 -13.14
C PHE A 191 -15.74 3.10 -13.60
N GLY A 192 -16.71 3.22 -12.68
CA GLY A 192 -18.12 3.00 -12.95
C GLY A 192 -18.45 1.56 -13.36
N ARG A 193 -17.52 0.62 -13.11
CA ARG A 193 -17.65 -0.80 -13.47
C ARG A 193 -16.99 -1.68 -12.41
N THR A 194 -17.78 -2.57 -11.83
CA THR A 194 -17.30 -3.61 -10.91
C THR A 194 -16.34 -4.61 -11.57
N PHE A 195 -15.60 -5.36 -10.76
CA PHE A 195 -14.83 -6.52 -11.19
C PHE A 195 -15.67 -7.81 -11.14
N GLY A 196 -16.83 -7.79 -10.48
CA GLY A 196 -17.81 -8.87 -10.43
C GLY A 196 -17.43 -10.00 -9.46
N LEU A 197 -16.61 -9.73 -8.45
CA LEU A 197 -16.12 -10.75 -7.52
C LEU A 197 -17.22 -11.25 -6.58
N LEU A 198 -18.13 -10.37 -6.13
CA LEU A 198 -19.26 -10.79 -5.30
C LEU A 198 -20.22 -11.70 -6.07
N ASP A 199 -20.53 -11.36 -7.32
CA ASP A 199 -21.44 -12.14 -8.17
C ASP A 199 -20.83 -13.50 -8.56
N ALA A 200 -19.52 -13.52 -8.86
CA ALA A 200 -18.81 -14.74 -9.20
C ALA A 200 -18.41 -15.57 -7.97
N SER A 201 -18.42 -14.98 -6.76
CA SER A 201 -17.83 -15.55 -5.54
C SER A 201 -16.41 -16.09 -5.78
N ALA A 202 -15.62 -15.37 -6.57
CA ALA A 202 -14.31 -15.81 -7.04
C ALA A 202 -13.40 -14.61 -7.36
N ASN A 203 -12.10 -14.78 -7.14
CA ASN A 203 -11.10 -13.75 -7.39
C ASN A 203 -10.90 -13.49 -8.90
N HIS A 204 -10.68 -12.23 -9.28
CA HIS A 204 -10.37 -11.87 -10.67
C HIS A 204 -8.88 -12.11 -10.98
N TRP A 205 -8.56 -12.69 -12.14
CA TRP A 205 -7.20 -13.04 -12.54
C TRP A 205 -6.22 -11.86 -12.49
N ALA A 206 -6.66 -10.65 -12.87
CA ALA A 206 -5.81 -9.45 -12.86
C ALA A 206 -5.39 -9.04 -11.44
N ILE A 207 -6.27 -9.29 -10.46
CA ILE A 207 -5.97 -9.05 -9.04
C ILE A 207 -4.95 -10.07 -8.54
N GLN A 208 -5.08 -11.35 -8.95
CA GLN A 208 -4.11 -12.39 -8.59
C GLN A 208 -2.72 -12.05 -9.13
N ILE A 209 -2.62 -11.66 -10.40
CA ILE A 209 -1.35 -11.22 -10.99
C ILE A 209 -0.75 -10.04 -10.22
N LEU A 210 -1.57 -9.04 -9.88
CA LEU A 210 -1.11 -7.89 -9.11
C LEU A 210 -0.57 -8.30 -7.74
N ASN A 211 -1.31 -9.15 -7.02
CA ASN A 211 -0.89 -9.66 -5.71
C ASN A 211 0.45 -10.41 -5.81
N ASP A 212 0.60 -11.28 -6.82
CA ASP A 212 1.83 -12.03 -7.08
C ASP A 212 3.01 -11.10 -7.42
N MET A 213 2.77 -10.03 -8.18
CA MET A 213 3.78 -9.02 -8.52
C MET A 213 4.24 -8.20 -7.30
N LEU A 214 3.35 -7.95 -6.34
CA LEU A 214 3.62 -7.16 -5.15
C LEU A 214 4.22 -7.99 -4.00
N LYS A 215 4.02 -9.32 -4.02
CA LYS A 215 4.54 -10.26 -3.01
C LYS A 215 6.04 -10.13 -2.69
N PRO A 216 6.96 -9.89 -3.66
CA PRO A 216 8.37 -9.65 -3.33
C PRO A 216 8.63 -8.42 -2.44
N LEU A 217 7.71 -7.44 -2.43
CA LEU A 217 7.81 -6.27 -1.56
C LEU A 217 7.59 -6.63 -0.08
N GLU A 218 6.83 -7.69 0.21
CA GLU A 218 6.62 -8.20 1.58
C GLU A 218 7.92 -8.67 2.23
N TYR A 219 8.89 -9.11 1.42
CA TYR A 219 10.22 -9.51 1.85
C TYR A 219 11.21 -8.34 1.88
N SER A 220 10.75 -7.09 1.68
CA SER A 220 11.60 -5.89 1.70
C SER A 220 12.83 -6.00 0.77
N VAL A 221 12.69 -6.71 -0.36
CA VAL A 221 13.79 -6.88 -1.32
C VAL A 221 14.17 -5.49 -1.88
N PRO A 222 15.48 -5.17 -1.99
CA PRO A 222 15.90 -3.90 -2.54
C PRO A 222 15.30 -3.62 -3.93
N ILE A 223 14.70 -2.44 -4.13
CA ILE A 223 13.97 -2.11 -5.37
C ILE A 223 14.81 -2.28 -6.64
N TRP A 224 16.10 -1.92 -6.58
CA TRP A 224 16.98 -2.10 -7.74
C TRP A 224 17.05 -3.57 -8.18
N ALA A 225 17.01 -4.52 -7.25
CA ALA A 225 17.03 -5.95 -7.55
C ALA A 225 15.72 -6.39 -8.19
N LEU A 226 14.57 -5.92 -7.69
CA LEU A 226 13.26 -6.19 -8.30
C LEU A 226 13.17 -5.63 -9.72
N ARG A 227 13.68 -4.42 -9.96
CA ARG A 227 13.71 -3.82 -11.31
C ARG A 227 14.62 -4.57 -12.26
N LEU A 228 15.76 -5.08 -11.80
CA LEU A 228 16.63 -5.93 -12.61
C LEU A 228 15.92 -7.24 -12.99
N LEU A 229 15.24 -7.89 -12.04
CA LEU A 229 14.47 -9.11 -12.32
C LEU A 229 13.32 -8.87 -13.30
N GLY A 230 12.57 -7.77 -13.14
CA GLY A 230 11.50 -7.39 -14.05
C GLY A 230 11.98 -7.00 -15.46
N SER A 231 13.27 -6.70 -15.63
CA SER A 231 13.87 -6.40 -16.94
C SER A 231 14.25 -7.65 -17.74
N ILE A 232 14.14 -8.85 -17.15
CA ILE A 232 14.49 -10.12 -17.80
C ILE A 232 13.35 -10.51 -18.77
N PRO A 233 13.62 -10.63 -20.08
CA PRO A 233 12.60 -11.03 -21.05
C PRO A 233 12.00 -12.38 -20.70
N GLY A 234 10.66 -12.45 -20.67
CA GLY A 234 9.93 -13.69 -20.39
C GLY A 234 9.53 -13.90 -18.93
N MET A 235 10.20 -13.24 -17.98
CA MET A 235 9.76 -13.18 -16.56
C MET A 235 8.67 -12.13 -16.33
N ASN A 236 8.47 -11.21 -17.27
CA ASN A 236 7.54 -10.09 -17.18
C ASN A 236 6.21 -10.31 -17.91
N LYS A 237 5.88 -11.54 -18.34
CA LYS A 237 4.66 -11.82 -19.11
C LYS A 237 3.37 -11.43 -18.38
N ASP A 238 3.28 -11.77 -17.10
CA ASP A 238 2.11 -11.43 -16.28
C ASP A 238 2.03 -9.92 -16.02
N ALA A 239 3.18 -9.26 -15.84
CA ALA A 239 3.25 -7.80 -15.74
C ALA A 239 2.72 -7.11 -17.00
N LEU A 240 3.13 -7.56 -18.19
CA LEU A 240 2.63 -7.02 -19.46
C LEU A 240 1.13 -7.29 -19.65
N ARG A 241 0.64 -8.45 -19.19
CA ARG A 241 -0.78 -8.79 -19.23
C ARG A 241 -1.60 -7.90 -18.30
N TYR A 242 -1.08 -7.59 -17.11
CA TYR A 242 -1.70 -6.66 -16.17
C TYR A 242 -1.67 -5.21 -16.66
N GLU A 243 -0.56 -4.78 -17.29
CA GLU A 243 -0.45 -3.47 -17.93
C GLU A 243 -1.52 -3.30 -19.02
N GLU A 244 -1.68 -4.29 -19.91
CA GLU A 244 -2.71 -4.26 -20.95
C GLU A 244 -4.13 -4.23 -20.36
N PHE A 245 -4.38 -4.94 -19.26
CA PHE A 245 -5.65 -4.85 -18.54
C PHE A 245 -5.93 -3.43 -18.04
N SER A 246 -4.93 -2.80 -17.41
CA SER A 246 -5.04 -1.42 -16.90
C SER A 246 -5.23 -0.42 -18.03
N HIS A 247 -4.53 -0.60 -19.16
CA HIS A 247 -4.71 0.18 -20.38
C HIS A 247 -6.14 0.09 -20.91
N GLN A 248 -6.69 -1.13 -21.00
CA GLN A 248 -8.05 -1.34 -21.48
C GLN A 248 -9.08 -0.72 -20.55
N ARG A 249 -8.89 -0.84 -19.23
CA ARG A 249 -9.75 -0.18 -18.23
C ARG A 249 -9.75 1.34 -18.41
N LEU A 250 -8.57 1.96 -18.54
CA LEU A 250 -8.46 3.40 -18.79
C LEU A 250 -9.14 3.80 -20.12
N LYS A 251 -8.82 3.11 -21.22
CA LYS A 251 -9.37 3.42 -22.56
C LYS A 251 -10.89 3.30 -22.60
N THR A 252 -11.45 2.25 -22.00
CA THR A 252 -12.91 2.07 -21.91
C THR A 252 -13.51 3.20 -21.10
N ARG A 253 -12.93 3.51 -19.93
CA ARG A 253 -13.44 4.57 -19.07
C ARG A 253 -13.37 5.96 -19.73
N MET A 254 -12.37 6.23 -20.56
CA MET A 254 -12.29 7.48 -21.33
C MET A 254 -13.39 7.64 -22.39
N ARG A 255 -13.99 6.53 -22.86
CA ARG A 255 -15.06 6.53 -23.88
C ARG A 255 -16.45 6.60 -23.26
N GLU A 256 -16.58 6.21 -22.00
CA GLU A 256 -17.84 6.12 -21.29
C GLU A 256 -17.99 7.27 -20.29
N THR A 257 -19.18 7.85 -20.19
CA THR A 257 -19.49 8.85 -19.15
C THR A 257 -20.55 8.26 -18.23
N PRO A 258 -20.23 8.02 -16.94
CA PRO A 258 -21.21 7.47 -16.01
C PRO A 258 -22.24 8.53 -15.60
N GLU A 259 -23.47 8.10 -15.31
CA GLU A 259 -24.54 9.00 -14.83
C GLU A 259 -24.18 9.65 -13.50
N ILE A 260 -23.68 8.85 -12.56
CA ILE A 260 -23.11 9.32 -11.30
C ILE A 260 -21.60 9.47 -11.52
N PRO A 261 -20.99 10.63 -11.29
CA PRO A 261 -19.53 10.77 -11.40
C PRO A 261 -18.80 9.74 -10.53
N ASP A 262 -17.69 9.19 -11.02
CA ASP A 262 -16.78 8.31 -10.29
C ASP A 262 -15.43 9.05 -10.05
N ILE A 263 -14.43 8.41 -9.44
CA ILE A 263 -13.13 9.05 -9.19
C ILE A 263 -12.43 9.39 -10.52
N SER A 264 -12.53 8.52 -11.53
CA SER A 264 -11.93 8.78 -12.85
C SER A 264 -12.56 10.00 -13.53
N SER A 265 -13.83 10.32 -13.31
CA SER A 265 -14.45 11.55 -13.82
C SER A 265 -13.64 12.77 -13.40
N SER A 266 -13.19 12.83 -12.15
CA SER A 266 -12.35 13.91 -11.63
C SER A 266 -10.96 13.95 -12.26
N LEU A 267 -10.35 12.80 -12.49
CA LEU A 267 -9.03 12.69 -13.12
C LEU A 267 -9.05 13.08 -14.61
N LEU A 268 -10.19 12.90 -15.28
CA LEU A 268 -10.37 13.19 -16.69
C LEU A 268 -10.83 14.64 -16.96
N VAL A 269 -11.21 15.42 -15.94
CA VAL A 269 -11.68 16.82 -16.11
C VAL A 269 -10.69 17.67 -16.90
N GLU A 270 -9.39 17.50 -16.67
CA GLU A 270 -8.34 18.27 -17.34
C GLU A 270 -8.23 17.99 -18.85
N LEU A 271 -8.80 16.88 -19.33
CA LEU A 271 -8.85 16.58 -20.74
C LEU A 271 -9.96 17.36 -21.46
N GLN A 272 -11.06 17.72 -20.78
CA GLN A 272 -12.20 18.40 -21.39
C GLN A 272 -12.68 17.74 -22.70
N GLY A 273 -12.61 16.40 -22.78
CA GLY A 273 -12.98 15.62 -23.97
C GLY A 273 -11.91 15.51 -25.06
N ARG A 274 -10.73 16.11 -24.88
CA ARG A 274 -9.61 15.98 -25.83
C ARG A 274 -8.88 14.64 -25.68
N VAL A 275 -8.17 14.25 -26.74
CA VAL A 275 -7.24 13.11 -26.67
C VAL A 275 -6.02 13.50 -25.82
N PRO A 276 -5.62 12.69 -24.82
CA PRO A 276 -4.46 12.99 -23.99
C PRO A 276 -3.17 12.90 -24.81
N THR A 277 -2.19 13.72 -24.46
CA THR A 277 -0.81 13.53 -24.90
C THR A 277 -0.25 12.23 -24.31
N THR A 278 0.85 11.72 -24.87
CA THR A 278 1.52 10.51 -24.35
C THR A 278 1.85 10.62 -22.87
N LYS A 279 2.33 11.79 -22.43
CA LYS A 279 2.67 12.04 -21.02
C LYS A 279 1.43 11.98 -20.12
N GLU A 280 0.34 12.61 -20.53
CA GLU A 280 -0.91 12.62 -19.76
C GLU A 280 -1.56 11.24 -19.70
N PHE A 281 -1.46 10.47 -20.79
CA PHE A 281 -1.95 9.10 -20.81
C PHE A 281 -1.21 8.23 -19.78
N TYR A 282 0.12 8.28 -19.74
CA TYR A 282 0.90 7.53 -18.74
C TYR A 282 0.68 8.02 -17.31
N GLN A 283 0.39 9.31 -17.11
CA GLN A 283 0.01 9.83 -15.79
C GLN A 283 -1.35 9.31 -15.34
N LEU A 284 -2.35 9.29 -16.24
CA LEU A 284 -3.66 8.70 -15.98
C LEU A 284 -3.57 7.20 -15.75
N LEU A 285 -2.70 6.51 -16.51
CA LEU A 285 -2.46 5.09 -16.30
C LEU A 285 -1.89 4.82 -14.90
N GLY A 286 -0.90 5.59 -14.47
CA GLY A 286 -0.37 5.47 -13.10
C GLY A 286 -1.43 5.70 -12.04
N ASP A 287 -2.40 6.59 -12.29
CA ASP A 287 -3.53 6.76 -11.38
C ASP A 287 -4.49 5.57 -11.38
N VAL A 288 -4.79 5.00 -12.54
CA VAL A 288 -5.59 3.76 -12.65
C VAL A 288 -4.90 2.61 -11.92
N GLU A 289 -3.60 2.42 -12.15
CA GLU A 289 -2.80 1.40 -11.47
C GLU A 289 -2.78 1.63 -9.96
N LEU A 290 -2.70 2.89 -9.51
CA LEU A 290 -2.81 3.20 -8.09
C LEU A 290 -4.18 2.89 -7.52
N ILE A 291 -5.27 3.15 -8.23
CA ILE A 291 -6.61 2.81 -7.74
C ILE A 291 -6.73 1.28 -7.57
N ILE A 292 -6.31 0.52 -8.59
CA ILE A 292 -6.36 -0.95 -8.55
C ILE A 292 -5.42 -1.49 -7.47
N ALA A 293 -4.21 -0.92 -7.34
CA ALA A 293 -3.19 -1.33 -6.38
C ALA A 293 -3.44 -0.87 -4.95
N ALA A 294 -4.08 0.28 -4.73
CA ALA A 294 -4.56 0.68 -3.40
C ALA A 294 -5.66 -0.26 -2.90
N GLY A 295 -6.43 -0.82 -3.83
CA GLY A 295 -7.33 -1.93 -3.57
C GLY A 295 -6.62 -3.27 -3.33
N SER A 296 -5.29 -3.34 -3.45
CA SER A 296 -4.48 -4.57 -3.42
C SER A 296 -3.37 -4.49 -2.37
N ASN A 297 -2.68 -5.61 -2.17
CA ASN A 297 -1.72 -5.85 -1.09
C ASN A 297 -0.53 -4.88 -1.11
N THR A 298 -0.48 -3.93 -0.17
CA THR A 298 0.75 -3.14 0.03
C THR A 298 1.23 -3.05 1.47
N GLY A 299 0.65 -3.82 2.42
CA GLY A 299 0.83 -3.51 3.84
C GLY A 299 0.91 -4.62 4.89
N SER A 300 0.55 -5.87 4.59
CA SER A 300 0.39 -6.91 5.62
C SER A 300 0.81 -8.27 5.08
N GLN A 301 1.70 -8.96 5.79
CA GLN A 301 2.09 -10.37 5.52
C GLN A 301 1.02 -11.38 5.98
N VAL A 302 -0.12 -10.89 6.49
CA VAL A 302 -1.24 -11.70 6.92
C VAL A 302 -2.46 -11.20 6.15
N ASP A 303 -2.92 -12.02 5.22
CA ASP A 303 -4.09 -11.88 4.33
C ASP A 303 -3.94 -11.04 3.05
N ASP A 304 -4.25 -11.70 1.92
CA ASP A 304 -4.33 -11.20 0.53
C ASP A 304 -5.46 -10.17 0.31
N SER A 305 -5.64 -9.26 1.26
CA SER A 305 -6.79 -8.34 1.34
C SER A 305 -6.36 -6.89 1.09
N ASP A 306 -7.21 -6.15 0.36
CA ASP A 306 -7.18 -4.69 0.25
C ASP A 306 -6.97 -4.04 1.62
N THR A 307 -6.29 -2.90 1.71
CA THR A 307 -6.24 -2.08 2.94
C THR A 307 -7.62 -1.86 3.60
N THR A 308 -8.66 -1.63 2.79
CA THR A 308 -10.04 -1.47 3.29
C THR A 308 -10.62 -2.81 3.75
N ALA A 309 -10.40 -3.90 2.99
CA ALA A 309 -10.82 -5.24 3.39
C ALA A 309 -10.12 -5.67 4.69
N ALA A 310 -8.80 -5.49 4.82
CA ALA A 310 -8.02 -5.78 6.02
C ALA A 310 -8.56 -5.03 7.25
N ALA A 311 -8.89 -3.74 7.09
CA ALA A 311 -9.53 -2.96 8.15
C ALA A 311 -10.90 -3.56 8.55
N LEU A 312 -11.75 -3.88 7.57
CA LEU A 312 -13.06 -4.49 7.85
C LEU A 312 -12.93 -5.88 8.49
N ILE A 313 -12.01 -6.71 8.00
CA ILE A 313 -11.74 -8.06 8.51
C ILE A 313 -11.32 -7.98 9.97
N THR A 314 -10.37 -7.10 10.30
CA THR A 314 -9.87 -6.93 11.68
C THR A 314 -10.95 -6.35 12.61
N VAL A 315 -11.80 -5.45 12.10
CA VAL A 315 -12.97 -4.95 12.85
C VAL A 315 -13.95 -6.08 13.17
N ILE A 316 -14.31 -6.90 12.18
CA ILE A 316 -15.22 -8.03 12.40
C ILE A 316 -14.59 -9.08 13.31
N TYR A 317 -13.29 -9.37 13.15
CA TYR A 317 -12.53 -10.27 14.02
C TYR A 317 -12.59 -9.83 15.48
N GLU A 318 -12.30 -8.55 15.78
CA GLU A 318 -12.33 -8.05 17.15
C GLU A 318 -13.76 -7.98 17.71
N LEU A 319 -14.78 -7.70 16.87
CA LEU A 319 -16.19 -7.76 17.28
C LEU A 319 -16.62 -9.19 17.65
N ALA A 320 -16.18 -10.18 16.88
CA ALA A 320 -16.46 -11.60 17.17
C ALA A 320 -15.81 -12.05 18.48
N LYS A 321 -14.61 -11.53 18.78
CA LYS A 321 -13.87 -11.83 20.01
C LYS A 321 -14.40 -11.09 21.24
N HIS A 322 -14.98 -9.90 21.03
CA HIS A 322 -15.45 -9.02 22.10
C HIS A 322 -16.94 -8.64 21.92
N PRO A 323 -17.87 -9.58 22.18
CA PRO A 323 -19.31 -9.39 21.91
C PRO A 323 -19.96 -8.25 22.72
N VAL A 324 -19.34 -7.80 23.81
CA VAL A 324 -19.78 -6.61 24.56
C VAL A 324 -19.81 -5.36 23.67
N HIS A 325 -18.84 -5.20 22.78
CA HIS A 325 -18.80 -4.05 21.85
C HIS A 325 -19.89 -4.13 20.80
N VAL A 326 -20.27 -5.34 20.36
CA VAL A 326 -21.43 -5.52 19.46
C VAL A 326 -22.70 -5.00 20.11
N LYS A 327 -22.92 -5.30 21.40
CA LYS A 327 -24.09 -4.78 22.14
C LYS A 327 -24.07 -3.25 22.23
N MET A 328 -22.94 -2.68 22.63
CA MET A 328 -22.80 -1.22 22.78
C MET A 328 -22.97 -0.48 21.44
N ILE A 329 -22.41 -0.99 20.35
CA ILE A 329 -22.58 -0.41 19.01
C ILE A 329 -24.04 -0.50 18.57
N ARG A 330 -24.74 -1.62 18.83
CA ARG A 330 -26.17 -1.74 18.52
C ARG A 330 -27.03 -0.78 19.33
N GLU A 331 -26.73 -0.57 20.61
CA GLU A 331 -27.39 0.42 21.45
C GLU A 331 -27.18 1.84 20.89
N GLU A 332 -25.95 2.17 20.51
CA GLU A 332 -25.62 3.46 19.90
C GLU A 332 -26.34 3.67 18.55
N LEU A 333 -26.41 2.64 17.71
CA LEU A 333 -27.14 2.67 16.43
C LEU A 333 -28.65 2.77 16.59
N SER A 334 -29.24 2.21 17.66
CA SER A 334 -30.69 2.26 17.89
C SER A 334 -31.26 3.67 18.07
N LEU A 335 -30.39 4.64 18.36
CA LEU A 335 -30.73 6.06 18.50
C LEU A 335 -30.71 6.81 17.16
N CYS A 336 -30.17 6.20 16.10
CA CYS A 336 -30.07 6.80 14.78
C CYS A 336 -31.35 6.54 13.97
N ALA A 337 -31.74 7.53 13.16
CA ALA A 337 -32.77 7.34 12.16
C ALA A 337 -32.29 6.36 11.09
N VAL A 338 -33.16 5.40 10.74
CA VAL A 338 -32.96 4.42 9.67
C VAL A 338 -33.78 4.85 8.47
N GLU A 339 -33.22 4.74 7.27
CA GLU A 339 -33.95 5.01 6.03
C GLU A 339 -35.04 3.96 5.78
N PRO A 340 -36.04 4.24 4.93
CA PRO A 340 -37.05 3.25 4.55
C PRO A 340 -36.46 1.95 3.98
N SER A 341 -35.24 2.01 3.43
CA SER A 341 -34.50 0.85 2.95
C SER A 341 -33.88 -0.01 4.07
N GLY A 342 -34.01 0.37 5.34
CA GLY A 342 -33.36 -0.33 6.47
C GLY A 342 -31.89 0.04 6.69
N GLU A 343 -31.37 1.02 5.95
CA GLU A 343 -29.96 1.42 5.97
C GLU A 343 -29.72 2.65 6.85
N TYR A 344 -28.50 2.75 7.40
CA TYR A 344 -28.04 3.94 8.09
C TYR A 344 -27.27 4.85 7.12
N MET A 345 -27.72 6.10 6.97
CA MET A 345 -26.98 7.11 6.21
C MET A 345 -25.69 7.51 6.92
N HIS A 346 -24.61 7.71 6.17
CA HIS A 346 -23.28 8.07 6.68
C HIS A 346 -23.36 9.27 7.64
N GLU A 347 -24.09 10.32 7.26
CA GLU A 347 -24.25 11.53 8.08
C GLU A 347 -24.85 11.25 9.47
N LYS A 348 -25.61 10.16 9.63
CA LYS A 348 -26.25 9.77 10.90
C LYS A 348 -25.33 8.95 11.80
N ILE A 349 -24.35 8.25 11.22
CA ILE A 349 -23.45 7.35 11.95
C ILE A 349 -22.03 7.90 12.09
N ALA A 350 -21.65 8.91 11.32
CA ALA A 350 -20.30 9.50 11.34
C ALA A 350 -19.89 10.06 12.71
N GLY A 351 -20.85 10.51 13.52
CA GLY A 351 -20.61 11.09 14.84
C GLY A 351 -20.65 10.10 16.01
N LEU A 352 -20.89 8.81 15.75
CA LEU A 352 -21.06 7.80 16.79
C LEU A 352 -19.74 7.52 17.51
N ARG A 353 -19.70 7.80 18.81
CA ARG A 353 -18.46 7.84 19.58
C ARG A 353 -17.92 6.43 19.83
N HIS A 354 -18.79 5.48 20.16
CA HIS A 354 -18.35 4.12 20.45
C HIS A 354 -17.93 3.39 19.18
N LEU A 355 -18.72 3.51 18.10
CA LEU A 355 -18.35 2.97 16.78
C LEU A 355 -16.99 3.50 16.29
N ASN A 356 -16.80 4.82 16.27
CA ASN A 356 -15.52 5.42 15.82
C ASN A 356 -14.37 5.09 16.78
N GLY A 357 -14.63 5.09 18.10
CA GLY A 357 -13.64 4.70 19.10
C GLY A 357 -13.17 3.26 18.92
N PHE A 358 -14.10 2.34 18.66
CA PHE A 358 -13.80 0.94 18.38
C PHE A 358 -12.99 0.78 17.08
N ILE A 359 -13.42 1.40 15.98
CA ILE A 359 -12.68 1.37 14.70
C ILE A 359 -11.25 1.90 14.87
N ASN A 360 -11.08 3.04 15.56
CA ASN A 360 -9.75 3.61 15.81
C ASN A 360 -8.88 2.70 16.66
N GLU A 361 -9.44 2.05 17.67
CA GLU A 361 -8.70 1.11 18.53
C GLU A 361 -8.27 -0.15 17.75
N VAL A 362 -9.17 -0.69 16.91
CA VAL A 362 -8.83 -1.80 16.01
C VAL A 362 -7.73 -1.40 15.05
N LEU A 363 -7.79 -0.21 14.42
CA LEU A 363 -6.76 0.26 13.49
C LEU A 363 -5.43 0.60 14.19
N ARG A 364 -5.45 0.96 15.48
CA ARG A 364 -4.23 1.10 16.30
C ARG A 364 -3.55 -0.25 16.50
N LEU A 365 -4.33 -1.31 16.75
CA LEU A 365 -3.82 -2.66 16.98
C LEU A 365 -3.45 -3.36 15.66
N HIS A 366 -4.29 -3.24 14.64
CA HIS A 366 -4.20 -3.94 13.37
C HIS A 366 -4.16 -2.95 12.19
N PRO A 367 -3.15 -2.06 12.12
CA PRO A 367 -3.05 -1.13 11.02
C PRO A 367 -2.84 -1.89 9.70
N PRO A 368 -3.67 -1.66 8.65
CA PRO A 368 -3.54 -2.37 7.37
C PRO A 368 -2.16 -2.22 6.72
N ILE A 369 -1.48 -1.08 6.96
CA ILE A 369 -0.08 -0.84 6.57
C ILE A 369 0.75 -0.71 7.84
N GLY A 370 1.24 -1.85 8.34
CA GLY A 370 1.77 -1.93 9.70
C GLY A 370 3.26 -1.66 9.87
N SER A 371 4.08 -1.83 8.83
CA SER A 371 5.52 -2.04 9.03
C SER A 371 6.43 -0.93 8.51
N ILE A 372 6.53 -0.71 7.19
CA ILE A 372 7.54 0.20 6.64
C ILE A 372 6.91 1.14 5.61
N ILE A 373 6.87 2.43 5.93
CA ILE A 373 6.53 3.51 5.00
C ILE A 373 7.80 4.36 4.83
N PRO A 374 8.67 4.03 3.85
CA PRO A 374 10.03 4.55 3.86
C PRO A 374 10.07 6.00 3.38
N ARG A 375 10.82 6.84 4.09
CA ARG A 375 11.12 8.23 3.75
C ARG A 375 12.61 8.44 3.71
N LYS A 376 13.06 9.42 2.95
CA LYS A 376 14.46 9.83 2.85
C LYS A 376 14.65 11.15 3.58
N THR A 377 15.60 11.20 4.50
CA THR A 377 15.98 12.43 5.19
C THR A 377 16.59 13.43 4.21
N PRO A 378 16.36 14.75 4.38
CA PRO A 378 16.98 15.77 3.56
C PRO A 378 18.51 15.77 3.76
N PRO A 379 19.31 16.37 2.86
CA PRO A 379 20.78 16.35 2.95
C PRO A 379 21.35 16.85 4.28
N GLU A 380 20.70 17.82 4.91
CA GLU A 380 21.04 18.39 6.21
C GLU A 380 20.65 17.52 7.42
N GLY A 381 19.98 16.39 7.21
CA GLY A 381 19.49 15.51 8.28
C GLY A 381 18.25 16.04 8.99
N ILE A 382 17.86 15.36 10.08
CA ILE A 382 16.72 15.76 10.92
C ILE A 382 17.05 15.53 12.40
N MET A 383 16.37 16.25 13.28
CA MET A 383 16.36 15.97 14.72
C MET A 383 15.07 15.23 15.08
N ILE A 384 15.15 14.19 15.91
CA ILE A 384 14.00 13.52 16.52
C ILE A 384 14.28 13.40 18.02
N GLY A 385 13.51 14.12 18.84
CA GLY A 385 13.91 14.38 20.23
C GLY A 385 15.33 14.97 20.28
N ASP A 386 16.18 14.39 21.12
CA ASP A 386 17.59 14.78 21.23
C ASP A 386 18.51 14.05 20.24
N THR A 387 17.95 13.22 19.36
CA THR A 387 18.73 12.38 18.43
C THR A 387 18.78 12.99 17.04
N TYR A 388 19.98 13.39 16.60
CA TYR A 388 20.22 13.77 15.22
C TYR A 388 20.19 12.52 14.32
N ILE A 389 19.63 12.61 13.11
CA ILE A 389 19.69 11.59 12.08
C ILE A 389 20.36 12.21 10.86
N PRO A 390 21.46 11.64 10.36
CA PRO A 390 22.16 12.16 9.20
C PRO A 390 21.27 12.26 7.96
N GLY A 391 21.67 13.12 7.04
CA GLY A 391 20.99 13.29 5.77
C GLY A 391 21.14 12.11 4.81
N ASN A 392 20.21 12.02 3.85
CA ASN A 392 20.15 10.97 2.84
C ASN A 392 19.98 9.54 3.36
N MET A 393 19.41 9.38 4.55
CA MET A 393 19.11 8.08 5.16
C MET A 393 17.65 7.70 4.90
N THR A 394 17.37 6.41 4.77
CA THR A 394 16.00 5.88 4.76
C THR A 394 15.52 5.73 6.20
N VAL A 395 14.37 6.30 6.52
CA VAL A 395 13.74 6.23 7.84
C VAL A 395 12.30 5.75 7.70
N SER A 396 11.83 4.97 8.67
CA SER A 396 10.42 4.56 8.76
C SER A 396 9.98 4.37 10.21
N CYS A 397 8.68 4.53 10.44
CA CYS A 397 8.06 4.29 11.74
C CYS A 397 7.10 3.11 11.64
N PRO A 398 7.40 1.95 12.26
CA PRO A 398 6.53 0.79 12.23
C PRO A 398 5.27 1.02 13.05
N GLN A 399 4.15 1.25 12.37
CA GLN A 399 2.86 1.59 12.98
C GLN A 399 2.36 0.48 13.91
N CYS A 400 2.55 -0.80 13.55
CA CYS A 400 2.20 -1.93 14.41
C CYS A 400 2.96 -1.91 15.75
N VAL A 401 4.23 -1.52 15.74
CA VAL A 401 5.06 -1.48 16.94
C VAL A 401 4.72 -0.24 17.75
N ILE A 402 4.65 0.93 17.10
CA ILE A 402 4.29 2.20 17.75
C ILE A 402 2.92 2.13 18.40
N GLY A 403 1.93 1.57 17.69
CA GLY A 403 0.60 1.37 18.21
C GLY A 403 0.60 0.55 19.50
N ARG A 404 1.59 -0.32 19.74
CA ARG A 404 1.72 -1.17 20.92
C ARG A 404 2.73 -0.67 21.97
N CYS A 405 3.41 0.44 21.72
CA CYS A 405 4.30 1.05 22.71
C CYS A 405 3.47 1.54 23.92
N LYS A 406 4.02 1.32 25.13
CA LYS A 406 3.39 1.72 26.39
C LYS A 406 3.75 3.14 26.79
#